data_AF-A0A7C5ES03-F1
#
_entry.id   AF-A0A7C5ES03-F1
#
_cell.length_a   1.000
_cell.length_b   1.000
_cell.length_c   1.000
_cell.angle_alpha   90.00
_cell.angle_beta   90.00
_cell.angle_gamma   90.00
#
_symmetry.space_group_name_H-M   'P 1'
#
loop_
_entity.id
_entity.type
_entity.pdbx_description
1 polymer ?
#
loop_
_entity_poly.entity_id
_entity_poly.type
_entity_poly.pdbx_seq_one_letter_code
_entity_poly.pdbx_strand_id
1 'polypeptide(L)'
;MEERIVSPRAREEERQAEHTLRPQRLSELYGQEKVLSNLRVAIAAAKARGETLDHILFYGPPGLGKTTLAHVIANEMGVAIRVTAGPAIERAGDLAAILTNLQRGDILFIDEVHRLNRAVEEVLYPAMEDFALDLVVGKGPGARTLRLRLPPFTLIGATTRLALLTSPLRDRFGATFRLDFYSLDAMEQIVRRSARILGVAIDESGIREIARRSRGTPRVANRLLKRVRDYAQVMADGVITAEVACAAMRMLEVDELGLDEVDRRVLRTIIEKFDGGPVGLATIAAATSEEVDTVEDVYEPYLLQLGFLQRTPRGRVATRLAYEHLGLPYPEERFEAQQRTLW
;
A
#
# COMPACT_ATOMS: atom_id res chain seq x y z
N MET A 1 17.60 -5.47 -12.25
CA MET A 1 16.41 -5.90 -11.47
C MET A 1 15.33 -6.20 -12.47
N GLU A 2 14.97 -7.48 -12.62
CA GLU A 2 13.92 -7.91 -13.52
C GLU A 2 12.53 -7.41 -13.08
N GLU A 3 11.64 -7.32 -14.05
CA GLU A 3 10.39 -6.59 -13.99
C GLU A 3 9.29 -7.36 -13.21
N ARG A 4 9.09 -7.06 -11.92
CA ARG A 4 8.11 -7.79 -11.08
C ARG A 4 6.66 -7.35 -11.28
N ILE A 5 5.84 -8.19 -11.91
CA ILE A 5 4.45 -7.87 -12.33
C ILE A 5 3.44 -7.88 -11.18
N VAL A 6 3.71 -8.62 -10.13
CA VAL A 6 2.79 -8.76 -8.98
C VAL A 6 3.16 -7.86 -7.80
N SER A 7 4.16 -6.98 -7.97
CA SER A 7 4.59 -6.07 -6.92
C SER A 7 3.55 -4.96 -6.65
N PRO A 8 3.02 -4.81 -5.44
CA PRO A 8 2.14 -3.69 -5.09
C PRO A 8 2.82 -2.30 -5.09
N ARG A 9 4.14 -2.19 -5.27
CA ARG A 9 4.82 -0.88 -5.35
C ARG A 9 4.57 -0.22 -6.72
N ALA A 10 4.46 1.12 -6.72
CA ALA A 10 4.21 1.91 -7.92
C ALA A 10 5.50 2.05 -8.75
N ARG A 11 5.40 2.04 -10.07
CA ARG A 11 6.48 2.45 -10.97
C ARG A 11 6.21 3.84 -11.54
N GLU A 12 7.25 4.55 -11.95
CA GLU A 12 7.12 5.92 -12.47
C GLU A 12 6.27 5.98 -13.75
N GLU A 13 6.52 5.07 -14.70
CA GLU A 13 5.73 4.94 -15.94
C GLU A 13 4.27 4.51 -15.67
N GLU A 14 4.05 3.71 -14.61
CA GLU A 14 2.72 3.28 -14.19
C GLU A 14 1.91 4.42 -13.57
N ARG A 15 2.55 5.39 -12.89
CA ARG A 15 1.85 6.51 -12.25
C ARG A 15 1.03 7.34 -13.25
N GLN A 16 1.52 7.51 -14.48
CA GLN A 16 0.79 8.24 -15.53
C GLN A 16 -0.37 7.41 -16.09
N ALA A 17 -0.14 6.15 -16.44
CA ALA A 17 -1.17 5.26 -16.99
C ALA A 17 -2.20 4.76 -15.95
N GLU A 18 -1.90 4.87 -14.65
CA GLU A 18 -2.84 4.60 -13.56
C GLU A 18 -3.86 5.73 -13.37
N HIS A 19 -3.56 6.96 -13.80
CA HIS A 19 -4.40 8.12 -13.50
C HIS A 19 -5.84 7.95 -13.99
N THR A 20 -6.03 7.39 -15.18
CA THR A 20 -7.36 7.11 -15.75
C THR A 20 -8.09 5.97 -15.05
N LEU A 21 -7.36 5.02 -14.45
CA LEU A 21 -7.96 3.87 -13.77
C LEU A 21 -8.34 4.18 -12.32
N ARG A 22 -7.73 5.20 -11.71
CA ARG A 22 -8.03 5.57 -10.31
C ARG A 22 -9.47 6.08 -10.20
N PRO A 23 -10.26 5.52 -9.25
CA PRO A 23 -11.53 6.11 -8.83
C PRO A 23 -11.40 7.60 -8.53
N GLN A 24 -12.37 8.39 -8.99
CA GLN A 24 -12.40 9.84 -8.75
C GLN A 24 -13.35 10.22 -7.62
N ARG A 25 -14.35 9.39 -7.32
CA ARG A 25 -15.37 9.61 -6.29
C ARG A 25 -15.50 8.41 -5.35
N LEU A 26 -16.08 8.62 -4.17
CA LEU A 26 -16.31 7.54 -3.21
C LEU A 26 -17.25 6.46 -3.74
N SER A 27 -18.15 6.81 -4.65
CA SER A 27 -19.09 5.87 -5.30
C SER A 27 -18.42 4.90 -6.27
N GLU A 28 -17.18 5.19 -6.69
CA GLU A 28 -16.42 4.36 -7.63
C GLU A 28 -15.43 3.41 -6.93
N LEU A 29 -15.32 3.51 -5.60
CA LEU A 29 -14.51 2.62 -4.79
C LEU A 29 -15.34 1.40 -4.38
N TYR A 30 -14.78 0.21 -4.63
CA TYR A 30 -15.38 -1.06 -4.25
C TYR A 30 -14.60 -1.68 -3.09
N GLY A 31 -15.29 -2.15 -2.05
CA GLY A 31 -14.66 -2.70 -0.85
C GLY A 31 -14.24 -1.61 0.14
N GLN A 32 -13.50 -2.00 1.19
CA GLN A 32 -13.15 -1.12 2.32
C GLN A 32 -14.38 -0.47 2.98
N GLU A 33 -15.51 -1.17 3.06
CA GLU A 33 -16.82 -0.59 3.41
C GLU A 33 -16.81 0.19 4.73
N LYS A 34 -16.10 -0.31 5.75
CA LYS A 34 -15.95 0.38 7.03
C LYS A 34 -15.21 1.71 6.90
N VAL A 35 -14.18 1.79 6.06
CA VAL A 35 -13.44 3.03 5.82
C VAL A 35 -14.31 3.99 5.01
N LEU A 36 -14.95 3.51 3.94
CA LEU A 36 -15.81 4.34 3.10
C LEU A 36 -17.01 4.92 3.87
N SER A 37 -17.65 4.14 4.76
CA SER A 37 -18.78 4.64 5.55
C SER A 37 -18.36 5.75 6.52
N ASN A 38 -17.24 5.59 7.22
CA ASN A 38 -16.70 6.63 8.10
C ASN A 38 -16.29 7.89 7.32
N LEU A 39 -15.63 7.73 6.17
CA LEU A 39 -15.25 8.86 5.32
C LEU A 39 -16.49 9.62 4.81
N ARG A 40 -17.56 8.93 4.40
CA ARG A 40 -18.82 9.57 3.98
C ARG A 40 -19.39 10.45 5.08
N VAL A 41 -19.42 9.96 6.33
CA VAL A 41 -19.91 10.74 7.48
C VAL A 41 -19.01 11.95 7.74
N ALA A 42 -17.69 11.76 7.80
CA ALA A 42 -16.74 12.83 8.07
C ALA A 42 -16.80 13.95 7.00
N ILE A 43 -16.82 13.57 5.72
CA ILE A 43 -16.92 14.50 4.59
C ILE A 43 -18.25 15.26 4.63
N ALA A 44 -19.37 14.57 4.82
CA ALA A 44 -20.68 15.21 4.88
C ALA A 44 -20.76 16.22 6.03
N ALA A 45 -20.24 15.85 7.21
CA ALA A 45 -20.23 16.70 8.38
C ALA A 45 -19.35 17.95 8.20
N ALA A 46 -18.13 17.79 7.68
CA ALA A 46 -17.22 18.91 7.42
C ALA A 46 -17.79 19.89 6.39
N LYS A 47 -18.36 19.37 5.29
CA LYS A 47 -19.05 20.19 4.28
C LYS A 47 -20.23 20.97 4.85
N ALA A 48 -21.07 20.33 5.66
CA ALA A 48 -22.23 20.98 6.25
C ALA A 48 -21.84 22.17 7.16
N ARG A 49 -20.67 22.11 7.80
CA ARG A 49 -20.13 23.19 8.64
C ARG A 49 -19.28 24.21 7.89
N GLY A 50 -18.92 23.95 6.63
CA GLY A 50 -17.98 24.79 5.88
C GLY A 50 -16.56 24.76 6.46
N GLU A 51 -16.18 23.62 7.05
CA GLU A 51 -14.90 23.40 7.72
C GLU A 51 -14.01 22.44 6.92
N THR A 52 -12.71 22.42 7.26
CA THR A 52 -11.78 21.41 6.75
C THR A 52 -12.05 20.05 7.41
N LEU A 53 -11.62 18.97 6.77
CA LEU A 53 -11.57 17.67 7.43
C LEU A 53 -10.49 17.68 8.52
N ASP A 54 -10.74 16.92 9.58
CA ASP A 54 -9.67 16.54 10.52
C ASP A 54 -8.53 15.85 9.77
N HIS A 55 -7.33 15.89 10.32
CA HIS A 55 -6.19 15.18 9.75
C HIS A 55 -6.43 13.67 9.73
N ILE A 56 -6.12 13.02 8.61
CA ILE A 56 -6.40 11.60 8.38
C ILE A 56 -5.10 10.81 8.22
N LEU A 57 -4.99 9.66 8.89
CA LEU A 57 -3.92 8.70 8.68
C LEU A 57 -4.45 7.42 8.03
N PHE A 58 -3.92 7.08 6.85
CA PHE A 58 -4.12 5.77 6.23
C PHE A 58 -2.92 4.86 6.49
N TYR A 59 -3.19 3.64 6.95
CA TYR A 59 -2.15 2.62 7.05
C TYR A 59 -2.57 1.27 6.50
N GLY A 60 -1.59 0.50 6.05
CA GLY A 60 -1.80 -0.85 5.51
C GLY A 60 -0.81 -1.18 4.39
N PRO A 61 -0.84 -2.41 3.87
CA PRO A 61 0.04 -2.86 2.78
C PRO A 61 0.09 -1.91 1.57
N PRO A 62 1.18 -1.91 0.80
CA PRO A 62 1.27 -1.15 -0.44
C PRO A 62 0.20 -1.60 -1.46
N GLY A 63 -0.17 -0.71 -2.38
CA GLY A 63 -1.09 -1.05 -3.48
C GLY A 63 -2.59 -1.09 -3.12
N LEU A 64 -2.98 -0.93 -1.86
CA LEU A 64 -4.37 -0.96 -1.39
C LEU A 64 -5.19 0.33 -1.65
N GLY A 65 -4.59 1.36 -2.28
CA GLY A 65 -5.31 2.57 -2.67
C GLY A 65 -5.25 3.74 -1.69
N LYS A 66 -4.26 3.80 -0.78
CA LYS A 66 -4.05 4.95 0.14
C LYS A 66 -3.98 6.30 -0.60
N THR A 67 -3.13 6.40 -1.62
CA THR A 67 -3.01 7.59 -2.47
C THR A 67 -4.31 7.88 -3.23
N THR A 68 -4.99 6.84 -3.73
CA THR A 68 -6.29 6.98 -4.41
C THR A 68 -7.34 7.57 -3.48
N LEU A 69 -7.43 7.10 -2.23
CA LEU A 69 -8.36 7.64 -1.24
C LEU A 69 -8.09 9.12 -0.95
N ALA A 70 -6.82 9.53 -0.86
CA ALA A 70 -6.49 10.95 -0.66
C ALA A 70 -7.01 11.82 -1.82
N HIS A 71 -6.83 11.39 -3.07
CA HIS A 71 -7.39 12.10 -4.23
C HIS A 71 -8.92 12.10 -4.25
N VAL A 72 -9.55 10.96 -3.92
CA VAL A 72 -11.00 10.87 -3.83
C VAL A 72 -11.55 11.82 -2.77
N ILE A 73 -10.89 11.91 -1.60
CA ILE A 73 -11.28 12.84 -0.53
C ILE A 73 -11.16 14.29 -1.02
N ALA A 74 -10.07 14.64 -1.72
CA ALA A 74 -9.90 15.99 -2.29
C ALA A 74 -11.02 16.34 -3.28
N ASN A 75 -11.35 15.41 -4.18
CA ASN A 75 -12.43 15.56 -5.16
C ASN A 75 -13.80 15.68 -4.49
N GLU A 76 -14.07 14.86 -3.46
CA GLU A 76 -15.30 14.97 -2.70
C GLU A 76 -15.37 16.33 -2.02
N MET A 77 -14.32 16.78 -1.35
CA MET A 77 -14.27 18.08 -0.68
C MET A 77 -14.26 19.28 -1.64
N GLY A 78 -13.95 19.07 -2.93
CA GLY A 78 -13.89 20.13 -3.93
C GLY A 78 -12.68 21.06 -3.75
N VAL A 79 -11.57 20.54 -3.24
CA VAL A 79 -10.35 21.29 -2.88
C VAL A 79 -9.13 20.76 -3.61
N ALA A 80 -8.04 21.54 -3.66
CA ALA A 80 -6.80 21.07 -4.26
C ALA A 80 -6.07 20.08 -3.34
N ILE A 81 -5.25 19.23 -3.95
CA ILE A 81 -4.38 18.29 -3.24
C ILE A 81 -2.93 18.49 -3.66
N ARG A 82 -2.06 18.71 -2.67
CA ARG A 82 -0.61 18.73 -2.83
C ARG A 82 -0.04 17.40 -2.37
N VAL A 83 0.52 16.65 -3.31
CA VAL A 83 1.11 15.32 -3.06
C VAL A 83 2.62 15.44 -2.86
N THR A 84 3.13 14.80 -1.82
CA THR A 84 4.56 14.63 -1.54
C THR A 84 4.79 13.28 -0.84
N ALA A 85 6.05 12.93 -0.57
CA ALA A 85 6.42 11.73 0.18
C ALA A 85 7.38 12.11 1.30
N GLY A 86 7.35 11.38 2.41
CA GLY A 86 8.23 11.58 3.57
C GLY A 86 9.71 11.69 3.17
N PRO A 87 10.25 10.76 2.36
CA PRO A 87 11.64 10.82 1.91
C PRO A 87 11.98 12.01 1.01
N ALA A 88 10.98 12.63 0.36
CA ALA A 88 11.18 13.79 -0.50
C ALA A 88 11.27 15.10 0.29
N ILE A 89 10.98 15.09 1.60
CA ILE A 89 11.06 16.25 2.49
C ILE A 89 12.30 16.09 3.36
N GLU A 90 13.43 16.60 2.87
CA GLU A 90 14.72 16.43 3.55
C GLU A 90 14.91 17.45 4.67
N ARG A 91 14.36 18.65 4.55
CA ARG A 91 14.60 19.76 5.48
C ARG A 91 13.32 20.45 5.88
N ALA A 92 13.34 21.08 7.07
CA ALA A 92 12.26 21.93 7.57
C ALA A 92 11.81 22.99 6.55
N GLY A 93 12.75 23.54 5.78
CA GLY A 93 12.47 24.53 4.73
C GLY A 93 11.62 23.97 3.58
N ASP A 94 11.76 22.69 3.24
CA ASP A 94 11.01 22.06 2.15
C ASP A 94 9.53 21.92 2.55
N LEU A 95 9.28 21.47 3.80
CA LEU A 95 7.93 21.42 4.37
C LEU A 95 7.33 22.81 4.51
N ALA A 96 8.11 23.77 5.01
CA ALA A 96 7.69 25.16 5.13
C ALA A 96 7.22 25.73 3.79
N ALA A 97 7.99 25.53 2.72
CA ALA A 97 7.63 25.98 1.38
C ALA A 97 6.36 25.32 0.83
N ILE A 98 6.09 24.06 1.20
CA ILE A 98 4.83 23.39 0.83
C ILE A 98 3.67 24.01 1.60
N LEU A 99 3.80 24.12 2.94
CA LEU A 99 2.74 24.60 3.83
C LEU A 99 2.33 26.04 3.53
N THR A 100 3.28 26.93 3.25
CA THR A 100 2.98 28.35 2.97
C THR A 100 2.29 28.58 1.62
N ASN A 101 2.32 27.59 0.72
CA ASN A 101 1.63 27.65 -0.57
C ASN A 101 0.23 27.03 -0.56
N LEU A 102 -0.19 26.42 0.55
CA LEU A 102 -1.53 25.85 0.67
C LEU A 102 -2.59 26.96 0.74
N GLN A 103 -3.76 26.68 0.19
CA GLN A 103 -4.95 27.51 0.33
C GLN A 103 -5.88 26.93 1.41
N ARG A 104 -6.89 27.71 1.83
CA ARG A 104 -7.87 27.27 2.83
C ARG A 104 -8.64 26.06 2.32
N GLY A 105 -8.59 24.96 3.06
CA GLY A 105 -9.26 23.71 2.74
C GLY A 105 -8.43 22.75 1.90
N ASP A 106 -7.26 23.15 1.41
CA ASP A 106 -6.41 22.26 0.63
C ASP A 106 -5.97 21.04 1.44
N ILE A 107 -5.69 19.97 0.70
CA ILE A 107 -5.18 18.73 1.25
C ILE A 107 -3.68 18.64 1.02
N LEU A 108 -2.91 18.44 2.09
CA LEU A 108 -1.51 18.02 1.99
C LEU A 108 -1.44 16.51 2.19
N PHE A 109 -1.07 15.77 1.15
CA PHE A 109 -0.88 14.33 1.22
C PHE A 109 0.60 13.98 1.31
N ILE A 110 1.00 13.27 2.38
CA ILE A 110 2.36 12.78 2.59
C ILE A 110 2.35 11.25 2.57
N ASP A 111 2.82 10.66 1.47
CA ASP A 111 3.06 9.21 1.41
C ASP A 111 4.32 8.82 2.19
N GLU A 112 4.38 7.60 2.70
CA GLU A 112 5.47 7.15 3.59
C GLU A 112 5.77 8.15 4.73
N VAL A 113 4.74 8.69 5.38
CA VAL A 113 4.87 9.74 6.41
C VAL A 113 5.79 9.33 7.58
N HIS A 114 5.93 8.03 7.83
CA HIS A 114 6.85 7.47 8.81
C HIS A 114 8.34 7.66 8.50
N ARG A 115 8.68 8.12 7.29
CA ARG A 115 10.06 8.39 6.84
C ARG A 115 10.42 9.87 6.93
N LEU A 116 9.54 10.71 7.45
CA LEU A 116 9.91 12.08 7.81
C LEU A 116 11.02 12.05 8.85
N ASN A 117 12.05 12.87 8.67
CA ASN A 117 13.05 13.03 9.70
C ASN A 117 12.50 13.86 10.87
N ARG A 118 13.10 13.69 12.04
CA ARG A 118 12.67 14.35 13.28
C ARG A 118 12.55 15.87 13.17
N ALA A 119 13.49 16.52 12.48
CA ALA A 119 13.48 17.98 12.35
C ALA A 119 12.28 18.49 11.53
N VAL A 120 11.89 17.74 10.50
CA VAL A 120 10.69 18.03 9.69
C VAL A 120 9.43 17.71 10.48
N GLU A 121 9.42 16.61 11.23
CA GLU A 121 8.28 16.20 12.06
C GLU A 121 7.96 17.24 13.15
N GLU A 122 8.98 17.77 13.82
CA GLU A 122 8.83 18.83 14.83
C GLU A 122 8.23 20.12 14.26
N VAL A 123 8.51 20.43 12.99
CA VAL A 123 7.92 21.57 12.27
C VAL A 123 6.46 21.31 11.88
N LEU A 124 6.08 20.05 11.69
CA LEU A 124 4.73 19.67 11.31
C LEU A 124 3.74 19.78 12.49
N TYR A 125 4.20 19.64 13.74
CA TYR A 125 3.30 19.65 14.90
C TYR A 125 2.49 20.95 15.06
N PRO A 126 3.10 22.15 15.08
CA PRO A 126 2.33 23.39 15.20
C PRO A 126 1.46 23.66 13.97
N ALA A 127 1.87 23.13 12.80
CA ALA A 127 1.09 23.27 11.58
C ALA A 127 -0.21 22.44 11.64
N MET A 128 -0.17 21.27 12.29
CA MET A 128 -1.34 20.42 12.50
C MET A 128 -2.25 20.91 13.64
N GLU A 129 -1.66 21.42 14.73
CA GLU A 129 -2.43 21.78 15.93
C GLU A 129 -3.02 23.19 15.85
N ASP A 130 -2.20 24.15 15.45
CA ASP A 130 -2.51 25.57 15.55
C ASP A 130 -2.60 26.28 14.18
N PHE A 131 -2.44 25.53 13.08
CA PHE A 131 -2.25 26.08 11.74
C PHE A 131 -1.18 27.19 11.72
N ALA A 132 -0.03 26.91 12.32
CA ALA A 132 1.07 27.86 12.41
C ALA A 132 2.42 27.21 12.06
N LEU A 133 3.36 28.05 11.63
CA LEU A 133 4.71 27.64 11.30
C LEU A 133 5.71 28.53 12.03
N ASP A 134 6.56 27.93 12.84
CA ASP A 134 7.62 28.64 13.57
C ASP A 134 8.93 28.56 12.79
N LEU A 135 9.41 29.69 12.29
CA LEU A 135 10.64 29.80 11.52
C LEU A 135 11.72 30.54 12.32
N VAL A 136 12.88 29.92 12.49
CA VAL A 136 14.04 30.58 13.09
C VAL A 136 14.79 31.35 12.00
N VAL A 137 14.83 32.67 12.13
CA VAL A 137 15.53 33.57 11.20
C VAL A 137 16.77 34.16 11.90
N GLY A 138 17.93 34.03 11.25
CA GLY A 138 19.22 34.48 11.78
C GLY A 138 20.12 33.35 12.29
N LYS A 139 21.30 33.69 12.81
CA LYS A 139 22.27 32.74 13.38
C LYS A 139 22.78 33.24 14.74
N GLY A 140 23.07 32.30 15.65
CA GLY A 140 23.65 32.61 16.96
C GLY A 140 22.68 33.31 17.92
N PRO A 141 23.19 34.05 18.92
CA PRO A 141 22.38 34.70 19.96
C PRO A 141 21.37 35.75 19.44
N GLY A 142 21.52 36.20 18.18
CA GLY A 142 20.60 37.13 17.53
C GLY A 142 19.48 36.47 16.72
N ALA A 143 19.38 35.14 16.72
CA ALA A 143 18.31 34.44 16.02
C ALA A 143 16.94 34.79 16.63
N ARG A 144 15.96 35.06 15.78
CA ARG A 144 14.57 35.35 16.18
C ARG A 144 13.63 34.31 15.61
N THR A 145 12.67 33.87 16.41
CA THR A 145 11.60 32.99 15.93
C THR A 145 10.45 33.84 15.40
N LEU A 146 10.07 33.58 14.15
CA LEU A 146 8.97 34.25 13.47
C LEU A 146 7.85 33.22 13.27
N ARG A 147 6.69 33.47 13.87
CA ARG A 147 5.50 32.61 13.74
C ARG A 147 4.62 33.09 12.59
N LEU A 148 4.49 32.27 11.56
CA LEU A 148 3.61 32.50 10.42
C LEU A 148 2.28 31.77 10.64
N ARG A 149 1.17 32.42 10.33
CA ARG A 149 -0.15 31.76 10.30
C ARG A 149 -0.35 31.08 8.96
N LEU A 150 -0.81 29.84 9.00
CA LEU A 150 -1.19 29.04 7.84
C LEU A 150 -2.72 29.07 7.69
N PRO A 151 -3.24 28.95 6.46
CA PRO A 151 -4.65 28.69 6.29
C PRO A 151 -5.02 27.30 6.84
N PRO A 152 -6.24 27.09 7.36
CA PRO A 152 -6.72 25.76 7.72
C PRO A 152 -6.62 24.81 6.53
N PHE A 153 -6.02 23.64 6.73
CA PHE A 153 -5.79 22.62 5.71
C PHE A 153 -5.99 21.23 6.31
N THR A 154 -6.12 20.21 5.47
CA THR A 154 -6.17 18.81 5.94
C THR A 154 -4.90 18.08 5.56
N LEU A 155 -4.12 17.64 6.55
CA LEU A 155 -3.05 16.67 6.36
C LEU A 155 -3.64 15.26 6.19
N ILE A 156 -3.24 14.56 5.13
CA ILE A 156 -3.45 13.12 4.97
C ILE A 156 -2.09 12.42 4.95
N GLY A 157 -1.81 11.62 5.99
CA GLY A 157 -0.63 10.77 6.06
C GLY A 157 -0.92 9.37 5.51
N ALA A 158 0.02 8.76 4.80
CA ALA A 158 -0.04 7.35 4.42
C ALA A 158 1.21 6.58 4.87
N THR A 159 1.04 5.35 5.36
CA THR A 159 2.16 4.50 5.81
C THR A 159 1.89 3.01 5.58
N THR A 160 2.93 2.22 5.33
CA THR A 160 2.89 0.76 5.42
C THR A 160 3.25 0.25 6.82
N ARG A 161 3.93 1.09 7.62
CA ARG A 161 4.53 0.72 8.90
C ARG A 161 4.05 1.67 10.00
N LEU A 162 2.84 1.43 10.50
CA LEU A 162 2.25 2.28 11.55
C LEU A 162 3.12 2.35 12.82
N ALA A 163 3.80 1.26 13.14
CA ALA A 163 4.68 1.16 14.32
C ALA A 163 5.92 2.08 14.26
N LEU A 164 6.29 2.59 13.08
CA LEU A 164 7.41 3.50 12.91
C LEU A 164 7.04 4.98 13.09
N LEU A 165 5.74 5.30 13.17
CA LEU A 165 5.33 6.67 13.51
C LEU A 165 5.56 6.93 15.00
N THR A 166 6.07 8.11 15.32
CA THR A 166 6.15 8.56 16.71
C THR A 166 4.75 8.71 17.29
N SER A 167 4.59 8.54 18.62
CA SER A 167 3.29 8.80 19.27
C SER A 167 2.83 10.25 19.04
N PRO A 168 3.69 11.28 19.22
CA PRO A 168 3.28 12.66 18.99
C PRO A 168 2.67 12.93 17.62
N LEU A 169 3.25 12.40 16.54
CA LEU A 169 2.67 12.55 15.20
C LEU A 169 1.36 11.77 15.04
N ARG A 170 1.32 10.53 15.52
CA ARG A 170 0.14 9.67 15.41
C ARG A 170 -1.07 10.27 16.12
N ASP A 171 -0.87 10.81 17.32
CA ASP A 171 -1.95 11.30 18.19
C ASP A 171 -2.58 12.61 17.65
N ARG A 172 -1.94 13.28 16.68
CA ARG A 172 -2.46 14.49 16.00
C ARG A 172 -3.35 14.19 14.80
N PHE A 173 -3.48 12.93 14.38
CA PHE A 173 -4.45 12.54 13.36
C PHE A 173 -5.82 12.32 14.02
N GLY A 174 -6.80 13.15 13.66
CA GLY A 174 -8.17 13.05 14.18
C GLY A 174 -8.90 11.78 13.73
N ALA A 175 -8.50 11.18 12.61
CA ALA A 175 -9.01 9.89 12.17
C ALA A 175 -7.89 8.99 11.63
N THR A 176 -7.88 7.72 12.06
CA THR A 176 -6.94 6.71 11.56
C THR A 176 -7.68 5.54 10.94
N PHE A 177 -7.37 5.22 9.68
CA PHE A 177 -8.00 4.16 8.91
C PHE A 177 -6.99 3.09 8.49
N ARG A 178 -7.32 1.83 8.82
CA ARG A 178 -6.62 0.66 8.32
C ARG A 178 -7.22 0.22 6.99
N LEU A 179 -6.38 0.02 5.98
CA LEU A 179 -6.76 -0.66 4.75
C LEU A 179 -6.29 -2.11 4.84
N ASP A 180 -7.24 -3.02 4.68
CA ASP A 180 -6.97 -4.46 4.59
C ASP A 180 -6.97 -4.92 3.13
N PHE A 181 -6.52 -6.16 2.88
CA PHE A 181 -6.65 -6.74 1.54
C PHE A 181 -8.12 -6.86 1.13
N TYR A 182 -8.37 -6.64 -0.16
CA TYR A 182 -9.72 -6.62 -0.71
C TYR A 182 -10.26 -8.06 -0.84
N SER A 183 -11.57 -8.22 -0.62
CA SER A 183 -12.27 -9.49 -0.88
C SER A 183 -12.25 -9.81 -2.37
N LEU A 184 -12.44 -11.09 -2.70
CA LEU A 184 -12.53 -11.52 -4.10
C LEU A 184 -13.63 -10.77 -4.86
N ASP A 185 -14.81 -10.63 -4.27
CA ASP A 185 -15.93 -9.91 -4.89
C ASP A 185 -15.57 -8.45 -5.22
N ALA A 186 -14.90 -7.76 -4.28
CA ALA A 186 -14.44 -6.39 -4.52
C ALA A 186 -13.37 -6.34 -5.61
N MET A 187 -12.46 -7.32 -5.65
CA MET A 187 -11.45 -7.43 -6.70
C MET A 187 -12.07 -7.70 -8.08
N GLU A 188 -13.09 -8.55 -8.19
CA GLU A 188 -13.83 -8.79 -9.43
C GLU A 188 -14.47 -7.48 -9.94
N GLN A 189 -15.08 -6.67 -9.05
CA GLN A 189 -15.63 -5.35 -9.43
C GLN A 189 -14.56 -4.39 -9.93
N ILE A 190 -13.39 -4.38 -9.29
CA ILE A 190 -12.26 -3.53 -9.68
C ILE A 190 -11.75 -3.94 -11.06
N VAL A 191 -11.54 -5.23 -11.31
CA VAL A 191 -11.11 -5.76 -12.61
C VAL A 191 -12.15 -5.43 -13.69
N ARG A 192 -13.44 -5.65 -13.42
CA ARG A 192 -14.53 -5.33 -14.35
C ARG A 192 -14.56 -3.85 -14.72
N ARG A 193 -14.44 -2.96 -13.74
CA ARG A 193 -14.38 -1.50 -13.97
C ARG A 193 -13.16 -1.13 -14.81
N SER A 194 -11.99 -1.65 -14.45
CA SER A 194 -10.75 -1.34 -15.18
C SER A 194 -10.77 -1.86 -16.61
N ALA A 195 -11.32 -3.05 -16.87
CA ALA A 195 -11.48 -3.58 -18.21
C ALA A 195 -12.39 -2.70 -19.07
N ARG A 196 -13.50 -2.22 -18.50
CA ARG A 196 -14.40 -1.27 -19.17
C ARG A 196 -13.70 0.03 -19.54
N ILE A 197 -12.89 0.61 -18.63
CA ILE A 197 -12.16 1.86 -18.88
C ILE A 197 -11.09 1.66 -19.97
N LEU A 198 -10.44 0.51 -19.99
CA LEU A 198 -9.40 0.18 -20.98
C LEU A 198 -9.96 -0.33 -22.31
N GLY A 199 -11.28 -0.52 -22.44
CA GLY A 199 -11.91 -1.09 -23.63
C GLY A 199 -11.51 -2.55 -23.90
N VAL A 200 -11.26 -3.32 -22.85
CA VAL A 200 -10.81 -4.72 -22.97
C VAL A 200 -12.02 -5.65 -22.99
N ALA A 201 -12.10 -6.52 -24.00
CA ALA A 201 -13.08 -7.60 -24.03
C ALA A 201 -12.66 -8.70 -23.04
N ILE A 202 -13.49 -8.94 -22.03
CA ILE A 202 -13.24 -9.92 -20.97
C ILE A 202 -14.57 -10.52 -20.52
N ASP A 203 -14.60 -11.82 -20.26
CA ASP A 203 -15.76 -12.49 -19.69
C ASP A 203 -15.66 -12.62 -18.15
N GLU A 204 -16.72 -13.09 -17.51
CA GLU A 204 -16.75 -13.27 -16.05
C GLU A 204 -15.72 -14.28 -15.54
N SER A 205 -15.36 -15.27 -16.36
CA SER A 205 -14.34 -16.27 -16.01
C SER A 205 -12.94 -15.68 -15.97
N GLY A 206 -12.59 -14.82 -16.94
CA GLY A 206 -11.35 -14.08 -17.00
C GLY A 206 -11.25 -13.02 -15.90
N ILE A 207 -12.37 -12.33 -15.57
CA ILE A 207 -12.43 -11.39 -14.45
C ILE A 207 -12.06 -12.10 -13.14
N ARG A 208 -12.72 -13.22 -12.86
CA ARG A 208 -12.47 -14.01 -11.65
C ARG A 208 -11.04 -14.53 -11.59
N GLU A 209 -10.49 -15.00 -12.70
CA GLU A 209 -9.13 -15.54 -12.75
C GLU A 209 -8.07 -14.47 -12.43
N ILE A 210 -8.21 -13.29 -13.02
CA ILE A 210 -7.34 -12.15 -12.69
C ILE A 210 -7.53 -11.75 -11.23
N ALA A 211 -8.78 -11.58 -10.77
CA ALA A 211 -9.09 -11.14 -9.41
C ALA A 211 -8.50 -12.08 -8.35
N ARG A 212 -8.62 -13.41 -8.54
CA ARG A 212 -8.08 -14.43 -7.64
C ARG A 212 -6.57 -14.36 -7.50
N ARG A 213 -5.84 -14.09 -8.60
CA ARG A 213 -4.37 -13.99 -8.60
C ARG A 213 -3.85 -12.60 -8.26
N SER A 214 -4.73 -11.66 -7.95
CA SER A 214 -4.38 -10.26 -7.69
C SER A 214 -4.02 -9.94 -6.24
N ARG A 215 -3.92 -10.95 -5.37
CA ARG A 215 -3.47 -10.81 -3.97
C ARG A 215 -4.28 -9.79 -3.15
N GLY A 216 -5.58 -9.70 -3.41
CA GLY A 216 -6.46 -8.70 -2.79
C GLY A 216 -5.97 -7.25 -2.97
N THR A 217 -5.20 -6.98 -4.03
CA THR A 217 -4.53 -5.68 -4.24
C THR A 217 -4.93 -5.06 -5.57
N PRO A 218 -5.64 -3.92 -5.58
CA PRO A 218 -6.13 -3.27 -6.80
C PRO A 218 -5.03 -2.92 -7.82
N ARG A 219 -3.85 -2.49 -7.35
CA ARG A 219 -2.72 -2.22 -8.24
C ARG A 219 -2.25 -3.46 -8.99
N VAL A 220 -2.15 -4.60 -8.29
CA VAL A 220 -1.74 -5.87 -8.89
C VAL A 220 -2.78 -6.29 -9.93
N ALA A 221 -4.07 -6.22 -9.61
CA ALA A 221 -5.14 -6.51 -10.57
C ALA A 221 -5.04 -5.68 -11.85
N ASN A 222 -4.86 -4.37 -11.72
CA ASN A 222 -4.74 -3.50 -12.89
C ASN A 222 -3.50 -3.80 -13.73
N ARG A 223 -2.38 -4.17 -13.11
CA ARG A 223 -1.17 -4.55 -13.84
C ARG A 223 -1.35 -5.90 -14.55
N LEU A 224 -1.91 -6.88 -13.85
CA LEU A 224 -2.25 -8.19 -14.39
C LEU A 224 -3.20 -8.07 -15.57
N LEU A 225 -4.28 -7.29 -15.44
CA LEU A 225 -5.22 -7.04 -16.53
C LEU A 225 -4.53 -6.46 -17.78
N LYS A 226 -3.64 -5.48 -17.61
CA LYS A 226 -2.88 -4.91 -18.74
C LYS A 226 -2.02 -5.98 -19.43
N ARG A 227 -1.31 -6.81 -18.65
CA ARG A 227 -0.45 -7.88 -19.20
C ARG A 227 -1.25 -8.98 -19.89
N VAL A 228 -2.37 -9.40 -19.30
CA VAL A 228 -3.26 -10.41 -19.90
C VAL A 228 -3.92 -9.87 -21.16
N ARG A 229 -4.28 -8.58 -21.20
CA ARG A 229 -4.75 -7.92 -22.42
C ARG A 229 -3.70 -7.96 -23.51
N ASP A 230 -2.46 -7.57 -23.21
CA ASP A 230 -1.37 -7.58 -24.20
C ASP A 230 -1.16 -9.00 -24.77
N TYR A 231 -1.25 -10.03 -23.91
CA TYR A 231 -1.22 -11.42 -24.34
C TYR A 231 -2.42 -11.78 -25.24
N ALA A 232 -3.65 -11.46 -24.82
CA ALA A 232 -4.87 -11.81 -25.56
C ALA A 232 -4.91 -11.16 -26.95
N GLN A 233 -4.43 -9.93 -27.08
CA GLN A 233 -4.36 -9.21 -28.36
C GLN A 233 -3.43 -9.89 -29.37
N VAL A 234 -2.38 -10.58 -28.91
CA VAL A 234 -1.39 -11.23 -29.78
C VAL A 234 -1.70 -12.72 -29.97
N MET A 235 -2.19 -13.39 -28.93
CA MET A 235 -2.25 -14.85 -28.86
C MET A 235 -3.68 -15.44 -28.80
N ALA A 236 -4.71 -14.63 -28.58
CA ALA A 236 -6.07 -15.13 -28.31
C ALA A 236 -7.20 -14.16 -28.73
N ASP A 237 -7.22 -13.73 -29.99
CA ASP A 237 -8.30 -12.95 -30.64
C ASP A 237 -8.81 -11.71 -29.89
N GLY A 238 -8.03 -11.20 -28.92
CA GLY A 238 -8.35 -10.00 -28.14
C GLY A 238 -9.38 -10.18 -27.01
N VAL A 239 -9.88 -11.40 -26.74
CA VAL A 239 -10.87 -11.66 -25.67
C VAL A 239 -10.22 -12.42 -24.51
N ILE A 240 -10.37 -11.90 -23.29
CA ILE A 240 -9.83 -12.54 -22.09
C ILE A 240 -10.87 -13.50 -21.49
N THR A 241 -10.63 -14.81 -21.63
CA THR A 241 -11.33 -15.89 -20.90
C THR A 241 -10.45 -16.43 -19.77
N ALA A 242 -10.97 -17.36 -18.96
CA ALA A 242 -10.18 -18.05 -17.93
C ALA A 242 -8.96 -18.78 -18.54
N GLU A 243 -9.09 -19.44 -19.69
CA GLU A 243 -7.99 -20.15 -20.34
C GLU A 243 -6.89 -19.19 -20.78
N VAL A 244 -7.29 -18.07 -21.40
CA VAL A 244 -6.37 -17.02 -21.87
C VAL A 244 -5.66 -16.36 -20.68
N ALA A 245 -6.41 -16.02 -19.62
CA ALA A 245 -5.83 -15.48 -18.39
C ALA A 245 -4.85 -16.47 -17.76
N CYS A 246 -5.21 -17.75 -17.65
CA CYS A 246 -4.32 -18.79 -17.12
C CYS A 246 -3.06 -18.98 -17.96
N ALA A 247 -3.16 -18.93 -19.29
CA ALA A 247 -2.01 -19.07 -20.18
C ALA A 247 -1.07 -17.86 -20.07
N ALA A 248 -1.61 -16.64 -20.07
CA ALA A 248 -0.85 -15.42 -19.85
C ALA A 248 -0.14 -15.46 -18.49
N MET A 249 -0.85 -15.77 -17.40
CA MET A 249 -0.28 -15.80 -16.04
C MET A 249 0.84 -16.84 -15.90
N ARG A 250 0.73 -17.99 -16.56
CA ARG A 250 1.80 -19.00 -16.61
C ARG A 250 3.07 -18.45 -17.25
N MET A 251 2.96 -17.68 -18.33
CA MET A 251 4.11 -17.01 -18.95
C MET A 251 4.72 -15.91 -18.07
N LEU A 252 3.91 -15.30 -17.21
CA LEU A 252 4.37 -14.32 -16.22
C LEU A 252 4.88 -14.99 -14.92
N GLU A 253 4.93 -16.32 -14.89
CA GLU A 253 5.32 -17.13 -13.74
C GLU A 253 4.50 -16.87 -12.47
N VAL A 254 3.23 -16.48 -12.65
CA VAL A 254 2.26 -16.27 -11.57
C VAL A 254 1.41 -17.52 -11.38
N ASP A 255 1.50 -18.12 -10.21
CA ASP A 255 0.76 -19.34 -9.88
C ASP A 255 -0.73 -19.09 -9.58
N GLU A 256 -1.46 -20.16 -9.23
CA GLU A 256 -2.92 -20.12 -8.98
C GLU A 256 -3.33 -19.32 -7.74
N LEU A 257 -2.40 -19.10 -6.80
CA LEU A 257 -2.60 -18.27 -5.61
C LEU A 257 -2.09 -16.84 -5.83
N GLY A 258 -1.60 -16.56 -7.04
CA GLY A 258 -1.05 -15.29 -7.43
C GLY A 258 0.38 -15.07 -6.96
N LEU A 259 1.10 -16.09 -6.46
CA LEU A 259 2.52 -15.99 -6.08
C LEU A 259 3.40 -16.03 -7.31
N ASP A 260 4.47 -15.23 -7.32
CA ASP A 260 5.46 -15.29 -8.39
C ASP A 260 6.68 -16.13 -8.01
N GLU A 261 7.66 -16.16 -8.90
CA GLU A 261 8.92 -16.86 -8.69
C GLU A 261 9.61 -16.45 -7.38
N VAL A 262 9.62 -15.14 -7.07
CA VAL A 262 10.36 -14.62 -5.91
C VAL A 262 9.62 -14.92 -4.59
N ASP A 263 8.28 -14.85 -4.54
CA ASP A 263 7.56 -15.31 -3.35
C ASP A 263 7.84 -16.79 -3.06
N ARG A 264 7.81 -17.62 -4.11
CA ARG A 264 8.13 -19.05 -4.01
C ARG A 264 9.59 -19.26 -3.61
N ARG A 265 10.52 -18.42 -4.08
CA ARG A 265 11.93 -18.43 -3.69
C ARG A 265 12.14 -18.08 -2.22
N VAL A 266 11.39 -17.11 -1.68
CA VAL A 266 11.38 -16.79 -0.24
C VAL A 266 10.95 -18.01 0.57
N LEU A 267 9.82 -18.64 0.22
CA LEU A 267 9.33 -19.83 0.92
C LEU A 267 10.29 -21.02 0.81
N ARG A 268 10.78 -21.34 -0.41
CA ARG A 268 11.78 -22.39 -0.64
C ARG A 268 13.05 -22.13 0.16
N THR A 269 13.52 -20.89 0.22
CA THR A 269 14.71 -20.54 0.99
C THR A 269 14.52 -20.87 2.47
N ILE A 270 13.36 -20.51 3.05
CA ILE A 270 13.06 -20.83 4.45
C ILE A 270 12.99 -22.35 4.67
N ILE A 271 12.32 -23.07 3.76
CA ILE A 271 12.09 -24.52 3.88
C ILE A 271 13.37 -25.32 3.64
N GLU A 272 14.04 -25.10 2.52
CA GLU A 272 15.14 -25.94 2.04
C GLU A 272 16.50 -25.53 2.64
N LYS A 273 16.74 -24.23 2.87
CA LYS A 273 18.04 -23.76 3.41
C LYS A 273 18.04 -23.59 4.93
N PHE A 274 16.87 -23.43 5.55
CA PHE A 274 16.74 -23.16 6.98
C PHE A 274 15.76 -24.11 7.67
N ASP A 275 15.47 -25.26 7.07
CA ASP A 275 14.61 -26.33 7.61
C ASP A 275 13.21 -25.86 8.08
N GLY A 276 12.62 -24.88 7.39
CA GLY A 276 11.35 -24.29 7.76
C GLY A 276 11.43 -23.15 8.77
N GLY A 277 12.63 -22.79 9.26
CA GLY A 277 12.87 -21.70 10.20
C GLY A 277 13.00 -22.16 11.68
N PRO A 278 13.06 -21.21 12.64
CA PRO A 278 12.95 -19.77 12.47
C PRO A 278 14.21 -19.14 11.84
N VAL A 279 14.03 -18.20 10.90
CA VAL A 279 15.12 -17.46 10.25
C VAL A 279 14.88 -15.95 10.27
N GLY A 280 15.96 -15.18 10.48
CA GLY A 280 15.89 -13.72 10.52
C GLY A 280 15.58 -13.10 9.15
N LEU A 281 14.88 -11.95 9.14
CA LEU A 281 14.52 -11.24 7.90
C LEU A 281 15.74 -10.85 7.07
N ALA A 282 16.81 -10.36 7.72
CA ALA A 282 18.06 -10.00 7.06
C ALA A 282 18.71 -11.21 6.35
N THR A 283 18.61 -12.40 6.95
CA THR A 283 19.13 -13.64 6.39
C THR A 283 18.30 -14.10 5.19
N ILE A 284 16.97 -14.01 5.26
CA ILE A 284 16.10 -14.29 4.11
C ILE A 284 16.42 -13.35 2.96
N ALA A 285 16.51 -12.05 3.23
CA ALA A 285 16.82 -11.02 2.25
C ALA A 285 18.16 -11.29 1.56
N ALA A 286 19.22 -11.56 2.33
CA ALA A 286 20.54 -11.92 1.79
C ALA A 286 20.49 -13.20 0.94
N ALA A 287 19.79 -14.24 1.40
CA ALA A 287 19.71 -15.53 0.71
C ALA A 287 18.85 -15.51 -0.58
N THR A 288 17.97 -14.51 -0.72
CA THR A 288 17.12 -14.29 -1.89
C THR A 288 17.60 -13.16 -2.79
N SER A 289 18.69 -12.46 -2.41
CA SER A 289 19.21 -11.28 -3.09
C SER A 289 18.20 -10.12 -3.17
N GLU A 290 17.39 -9.98 -2.13
CA GLU A 290 16.37 -8.94 -1.98
C GLU A 290 16.77 -7.95 -0.88
N GLU A 291 16.20 -6.75 -0.90
CA GLU A 291 16.32 -5.80 0.21
C GLU A 291 15.39 -6.20 1.38
N VAL A 292 15.85 -5.97 2.62
CA VAL A 292 15.11 -6.28 3.85
C VAL A 292 13.71 -5.67 3.85
N ASP A 293 13.62 -4.36 3.55
CA ASP A 293 12.33 -3.66 3.49
C ASP A 293 11.45 -4.19 2.36
N THR A 294 12.03 -4.68 1.27
CA THR A 294 11.26 -5.27 0.18
C THR A 294 10.66 -6.60 0.62
N VAL A 295 11.43 -7.49 1.27
CA VAL A 295 10.92 -8.74 1.89
C VAL A 295 9.74 -8.44 2.83
N GLU A 296 9.91 -7.48 3.73
CA GLU A 296 8.93 -7.15 4.78
C GLU A 296 7.67 -6.44 4.27
N ASP A 297 7.81 -5.49 3.34
CA ASP A 297 6.68 -4.66 2.90
C ASP A 297 5.94 -5.23 1.69
N VAL A 298 6.59 -6.09 0.91
CA VAL A 298 6.08 -6.53 -0.41
C VAL A 298 5.70 -8.00 -0.41
N TYR A 299 6.55 -8.89 0.08
CA TYR A 299 6.33 -10.35 0.01
C TYR A 299 5.60 -10.87 1.25
N GLU A 300 6.15 -10.56 2.41
CA GLU A 300 5.69 -11.05 3.70
C GLU A 300 4.20 -10.79 4.00
N PRO A 301 3.61 -9.62 3.69
CA PRO A 301 2.21 -9.35 4.06
C PRO A 301 1.21 -10.33 3.43
N TYR A 302 1.42 -10.70 2.17
CA TYR A 302 0.53 -11.64 1.48
C TYR A 302 0.82 -13.09 1.87
N LEU A 303 2.08 -13.45 2.08
CA LEU A 303 2.45 -14.78 2.57
C LEU A 303 1.91 -15.05 3.98
N LEU A 304 1.91 -14.04 4.87
CA LEU A 304 1.26 -14.10 6.17
C LEU A 304 -0.26 -14.24 6.04
N GLN A 305 -0.88 -13.51 5.11
CA GLN A 305 -2.33 -13.58 4.87
C GLN A 305 -2.77 -14.96 4.38
N LEU A 306 -2.02 -15.57 3.47
CA LEU A 306 -2.25 -16.95 3.02
C LEU A 306 -1.96 -17.99 4.12
N GLY A 307 -1.36 -17.57 5.24
CA GLY A 307 -0.92 -18.45 6.31
C GLY A 307 0.27 -19.32 5.92
N PHE A 308 1.03 -18.97 4.88
CA PHE A 308 2.23 -19.69 4.41
C PHE A 308 3.46 -19.35 5.25
N LEU A 309 3.43 -18.17 5.87
CA LEU A 309 4.49 -17.66 6.71
C LEU A 309 3.95 -17.30 8.09
N GLN A 310 4.74 -17.52 9.13
CA GLN A 310 4.47 -17.07 10.49
C GLN A 310 5.62 -16.24 11.02
N ARG A 311 5.31 -15.13 11.71
CA ARG A 311 6.28 -14.32 12.45
C ARG A 311 6.40 -14.83 13.88
N THR A 312 7.64 -15.05 14.35
CA THR A 312 7.97 -15.37 15.74
C THR A 312 9.03 -14.39 16.25
N PRO A 313 9.23 -14.25 17.57
CA PRO A 313 10.33 -13.45 18.13
C PRO A 313 11.72 -13.89 17.63
N ARG A 314 11.88 -15.16 17.25
CA ARG A 314 13.15 -15.73 16.77
C ARG A 314 13.36 -15.58 15.26
N GLY A 315 12.32 -15.20 14.51
CA GLY A 315 12.37 -15.13 13.04
C GLY A 315 11.08 -15.61 12.37
N ARG A 316 11.16 -15.78 11.05
CA ARG A 316 10.05 -16.26 10.20
C ARG A 316 10.11 -17.78 10.09
N VAL A 317 8.93 -18.41 10.10
CA VAL A 317 8.75 -19.85 10.00
C VAL A 317 7.80 -20.14 8.84
N ALA A 318 8.12 -21.12 8.00
CA ALA A 318 7.21 -21.61 6.96
C ALA A 318 6.21 -22.59 7.58
N THR A 319 4.93 -22.42 7.28
CA THR A 319 3.87 -23.27 7.82
C THR A 319 3.65 -24.51 6.94
N ARG A 320 2.89 -25.48 7.43
CA ARG A 320 2.47 -26.67 6.65
C ARG A 320 1.91 -26.33 5.28
N LEU A 321 1.08 -25.28 5.19
CA LEU A 321 0.47 -24.84 3.92
C LEU A 321 1.52 -24.44 2.87
N ALA A 322 2.64 -23.85 3.29
CA ALA A 322 3.72 -23.49 2.36
C ALA A 322 4.42 -24.73 1.79
N TYR A 323 4.60 -25.78 2.60
CA TYR A 323 5.17 -27.05 2.15
C TYR A 323 4.25 -27.73 1.13
N GLU A 324 2.96 -27.84 1.47
CA GLU A 324 1.94 -28.43 0.60
C GLU A 324 1.84 -27.69 -0.75
N HIS A 325 1.84 -26.36 -0.72
CA HIS A 325 1.82 -25.52 -1.92
C HIS A 325 3.03 -25.74 -2.83
N LEU A 326 4.22 -25.90 -2.25
CA LEU A 326 5.46 -26.11 -3.01
C LEU A 326 5.68 -27.58 -3.40
N GLY A 327 4.80 -28.49 -2.98
CA GLY A 327 4.96 -29.93 -3.19
C GLY A 327 6.13 -30.54 -2.41
N LEU A 328 6.46 -29.96 -1.24
CA LEU A 328 7.56 -30.40 -0.37
C LEU A 328 7.03 -31.18 0.84
N PRO A 329 7.77 -32.19 1.35
CA PRO A 329 7.34 -32.98 2.51
C PRO A 329 7.39 -32.15 3.80
N TYR A 330 6.30 -32.15 4.59
CA TYR A 330 6.24 -31.48 5.89
C TYR A 330 6.70 -32.44 7.01
N PRO A 331 7.73 -32.09 7.80
CA PRO A 331 8.21 -32.96 8.88
C PRO A 331 7.35 -32.82 10.15
N GLU A 332 6.27 -33.61 10.25
CA GLU A 332 5.30 -33.56 11.37
C GLU A 332 5.95 -33.71 12.76
N GLU A 333 6.87 -34.66 12.93
CA GLU A 333 7.50 -34.96 14.23
C GLU A 333 8.37 -33.81 14.80
N ARG A 334 8.99 -33.00 13.92
CA ARG A 334 9.93 -31.94 14.32
C ARG A 334 9.21 -30.74 14.93
N PHE A 335 8.03 -30.40 14.41
CA PHE A 335 7.26 -29.24 14.85
C PHE A 335 6.40 -29.53 16.10
N GLU A 336 5.93 -30.77 16.28
CA GLU A 336 5.27 -31.18 17.54
C GLU A 336 6.23 -31.13 18.75
N ALA A 337 7.50 -31.52 18.55
CA ALA A 337 8.53 -31.45 19.60
C ALA A 337 8.86 -30.00 20.01
N GLN A 338 8.86 -29.05 19.07
CA GLN A 338 9.08 -27.63 19.34
C GLN A 338 7.88 -26.97 20.03
N GLN A 339 6.63 -27.35 19.70
CA GLN A 339 5.45 -26.84 20.39
C GLN A 339 5.39 -27.32 21.84
N ARG A 340 5.80 -28.57 22.14
CA ARG A 340 5.84 -29.10 23.52
C ARG A 340 6.88 -28.45 24.42
N THR A 341 7.91 -27.81 23.86
CA THR A 341 8.97 -27.12 24.63
C THR A 341 8.67 -25.63 24.88
N LEU A 342 7.56 -25.11 24.34
CA LEU A 342 7.14 -23.71 24.45
C LEU A 342 6.00 -23.47 25.46
N TRP A 343 5.52 -24.52 26.15
CA TRP A 343 4.50 -24.46 27.19
C TRP A 343 5.06 -24.83 28.55
#